data_AF-A0A200H167-F1
#
_entry.id   AF-A0A200H167-F1
#
_cell.length_a   1.000
_cell.length_b   1.000
_cell.length_c   1.000
_cell.angle_alpha   90.00
_cell.angle_beta   90.00
_cell.angle_gamma   90.00
#
_symmetry.space_group_name_H-M   'P 1'
#
loop_
_entity.id
_entity.type
_entity.pdbx_description
1 polymer ?
#
loop_
_entity_poly.entity_id
_entity_poly.type
_entity_poly.pdbx_seq_one_letter_code
_entity_poly.pdbx_strand_id
1 'polypeptide(L)' 'MIDEEQYCIHILTQVSALTRSLQGVVTGLLDDHLKHCVLAAAKLSDEAAHEKIQESTAAVNRLIRS' A
#
# COMPACT_ATOMS: atom_id res chain seq x y z
N MET A 1 -5.80 -16.64 20.00
CA MET A 1 -5.62 -15.34 20.72
C MET A 1 -6.90 -14.87 21.41
N ILE A 2 -8.00 -14.58 20.66
CA ILE A 2 -9.28 -14.17 21.28
C ILE A 2 -9.95 -15.36 21.98
N ASP A 3 -10.08 -16.49 21.28
CA ASP A 3 -10.63 -17.73 21.85
C ASP A 3 -9.76 -18.32 22.98
N GLU A 4 -8.51 -17.86 23.07
CA GLU A 4 -7.56 -18.20 24.13
C GLU A 4 -7.58 -17.18 25.28
N GLU A 5 -8.49 -16.21 25.25
CA GLU A 5 -8.64 -15.15 26.26
C GLU A 5 -7.34 -14.37 26.55
N GLN A 6 -6.48 -14.19 25.54
CA GLN A 6 -5.23 -13.46 25.71
C GLN A 6 -5.48 -12.00 26.06
N TYR A 7 -4.58 -11.42 26.88
CA TYR A 7 -4.70 -10.03 27.32
C TYR A 7 -4.75 -9.06 26.13
N CYS A 8 -5.73 -8.15 26.15
CA CYS A 8 -6.07 -7.28 25.02
C CYS A 8 -4.87 -6.51 24.46
N ILE A 9 -3.92 -6.08 25.30
CA ILE A 9 -2.72 -5.35 24.87
C ILE A 9 -1.82 -6.22 23.97
N HIS A 10 -1.75 -7.53 24.20
CA HIS A 10 -0.99 -8.44 23.31
C HIS A 10 -1.67 -8.60 21.95
N ILE A 11 -3.01 -8.70 21.94
CA ILE A 11 -3.79 -8.74 20.70
C ILE A 11 -3.55 -7.46 19.89
N LEU A 12 -3.66 -6.28 20.53
CA LEU A 12 -3.41 -4.99 19.87
C LEU A 12 -1.96 -4.86 19.36
N THR A 13 -1.00 -5.41 20.09
CA THR A 13 0.41 -5.45 19.67
C THR A 13 0.58 -6.29 18.40
N GLN A 14 -0.06 -7.47 18.34
CA GLN A 14 -0.03 -8.33 17.16
C GLN A 14 -0.74 -7.71 15.96
N VAL A 15 -1.92 -7.11 16.17
CA VAL A 15 -2.62 -6.37 15.11
C VAL A 15 -1.73 -5.27 14.55
N SER A 16 -1.05 -4.51 15.42
CA SER A 16 -0.11 -3.46 14.99
C SER A 16 1.08 -4.02 14.19
N ALA A 17 1.60 -5.20 14.57
CA ALA A 17 2.67 -5.87 13.84
C ALA A 17 2.22 -6.35 12.43
N LEU A 18 1.00 -6.88 12.33
CA LEU A 18 0.39 -7.26 11.06
C LEU A 18 0.15 -6.06 10.16
N THR A 19 -0.38 -4.95 10.71
CA THR A 19 -0.57 -3.70 9.95
C THR A 19 0.76 -3.20 9.36
N ARG A 20 1.84 -3.20 10.14
CA ARG A 20 3.19 -2.83 9.65
C ARG A 20 3.70 -3.77 8.55
N SER A 21 3.46 -5.07 8.71
CA SER A 21 3.85 -6.07 7.70
C SER A 21 3.09 -5.85 6.38
N LEU A 22 1.79 -5.56 6.46
CA LEU A 22 0.94 -5.24 5.31
C LEU A 22 1.38 -3.95 4.62
N GLN A 23 1.78 -2.91 5.37
CA GLN A 23 2.34 -1.68 4.79
C GLN A 23 3.57 -1.96 3.92
N GLY A 24 4.44 -2.89 4.33
CA GLY A 24 5.58 -3.35 3.53
C GLY A 24 5.15 -4.00 2.21
N VAL A 25 4.15 -4.90 2.27
CA VAL A 25 3.59 -5.55 1.07
C VAL A 25 2.99 -4.52 0.11
N VAL A 26 2.20 -3.58 0.62
CA VAL A 26 1.59 -2.53 -0.21
C VAL A 26 2.66 -1.66 -0.88
N THR A 27 3.74 -1.35 -0.18
CA THR A 27 4.84 -0.57 -0.74
C THR A 27 5.53 -1.32 -1.89
N GLY A 28 5.73 -2.64 -1.76
CA GLY A 28 6.26 -3.48 -2.83
C GLY A 28 5.33 -3.52 -4.06
N LEU A 29 4.02 -3.69 -3.84
CA LEU A 29 3.04 -3.67 -4.94
C LEU A 29 2.98 -2.31 -5.66
N LEU A 30 3.12 -1.21 -4.91
CA LEU A 30 3.19 0.12 -5.50
C LEU A 30 4.45 0.30 -6.35
N ASP A 31 5.61 -0.14 -5.87
CA ASP A 31 6.87 -0.10 -6.62
C ASP A 31 6.76 -0.87 -7.95
N ASP A 32 6.18 -2.08 -7.94
CA ASP A 32 5.91 -2.84 -9.15
C ASP A 32 4.93 -2.13 -10.10
N HIS A 33 3.90 -1.48 -9.57
CA HIS A 33 2.96 -0.69 -10.38
C HIS A 33 3.64 0.50 -11.06
N LEU A 34 4.53 1.21 -10.36
CA LEU A 34 5.29 2.31 -10.94
C LEU A 34 6.20 1.80 -12.09
N LYS A 35 6.91 0.68 -11.88
CA LYS A 35 7.80 0.10 -12.88
C LYS A 35 7.09 -0.45 -14.11
N HIS A 36 5.85 -0.95 -13.96
CA HIS A 36 5.13 -1.54 -15.10
C HIS A 36 4.13 -0.58 -15.72
N CYS A 37 3.17 -0.07 -14.94
CA CYS A 37 2.06 0.71 -15.48
C CYS A 37 2.48 2.15 -15.77
N VAL A 38 3.18 2.82 -14.85
CA VAL A 38 3.60 4.22 -15.07
C VAL A 38 4.68 4.30 -16.14
N LEU A 39 5.71 3.45 -16.10
CA LEU A 39 6.73 3.44 -17.16
C LEU A 39 6.17 3.06 -18.53
N ALA A 40 5.18 2.18 -18.62
CA ALA A 40 4.52 1.88 -19.89
C ALA A 40 3.70 3.08 -20.39
N ALA A 41 2.94 3.74 -19.51
CA ALA A 41 2.16 4.90 -19.87
C ALA A 41 3.04 6.09 -20.32
N ALA A 42 4.17 6.31 -19.66
CA ALA A 42 5.16 7.32 -20.03
C ALA A 42 5.78 7.12 -21.41
N LYS A 43 5.79 5.89 -21.93
CA LYS A 43 6.22 5.61 -23.31
C LYS A 43 5.15 5.94 -24.35
N LEU A 44 3.88 6.10 -23.94
CA LEU A 44 2.76 6.38 -24.83
C LEU A 44 2.57 7.89 -25.01
N SER A 45 2.40 8.63 -23.91
CA SER A 45 2.33 10.09 -23.91
C SER A 45 2.49 10.66 -22.50
N ASP A 46 2.72 11.97 -22.41
CA ASP A 46 2.77 12.68 -21.14
C ASP A 46 1.40 12.61 -20.43
N GLU A 47 0.29 12.74 -21.15
CA GLU A 47 -1.06 12.66 -20.57
C GLU A 47 -1.32 11.29 -19.92
N ALA A 48 -0.96 10.21 -20.61
CA ALA A 48 -1.09 8.86 -20.08
C ALA A 48 -0.24 8.65 -18.82
N ALA A 49 0.98 9.20 -18.79
CA ALA A 49 1.84 9.17 -17.61
C ALA A 49 1.19 9.89 -16.42
N HIS A 50 0.67 11.10 -16.65
CA HIS A 50 0.04 11.90 -15.59
C HIS A 50 -1.19 11.20 -15.00
N GLU A 51 -2.01 10.54 -15.81
CA GLU A 51 -3.16 9.76 -15.33
C GLU A 51 -2.72 8.66 -14.34
N LYS A 52 -1.68 7.87 -14.70
CA LYS A 52 -1.18 6.80 -13.82
C LYS A 52 -0.46 7.30 -12.57
N ILE A 53 0.20 8.46 -12.66
CA ILE A 53 0.79 9.12 -11.49
C ILE A 53 -0.30 9.61 -10.54
N GLN A 54 -1.39 10.17 -11.04
CA GLN A 54 -2.52 10.61 -10.21
C GLN A 54 -3.20 9.43 -9.51
N GLU A 55 -3.41 8.31 -10.22
CA GLU A 55 -3.92 7.07 -9.65
C GLU A 55 -3.03 6.57 -8.49
N SER A 56 -1.73 6.48 -8.74
CA SER A 56 -0.74 6.05 -7.73
C SER A 56 -0.71 6.98 -6.51
N THR A 57 -0.77 8.29 -6.74
CA THR A 57 -0.82 9.30 -5.67
C THR A 57 -2.09 9.17 -4.83
N ALA A 58 -3.23 8.90 -5.46
CA ALA A 58 -4.48 8.65 -4.76
C ALA A 58 -4.41 7.37 -3.89
N ALA A 59 -3.73 6.32 -4.36
CA ALA A 59 -3.51 5.10 -3.58
C ALA A 59 -2.62 5.34 -2.36
N VAL A 60 -1.50 6.04 -2.52
CA VAL A 60 -0.60 6.44 -1.41
C VAL A 60 -1.35 7.24 -0.35
N ASN A 61 -2.16 8.21 -0.78
CA ASN A 61 -2.95 9.02 0.13
C ASN A 61 -3.94 8.20 0.97
N ARG A 62 -4.48 7.08 0.45
CA ARG A 62 -5.33 6.17 1.22
C ARG A 62 -4.50 5.36 2.22
N LEU A 63 -3.31 4.91 1.85
CA LEU A 63 -2.40 4.14 2.70
C LEU A 63 -1.88 4.94 3.91
N ILE A 64 -1.66 6.25 3.74
CA ILE A 64 -1.17 7.10 4.84
C ILE A 64 -2.29 7.42 5.85
N ARG A 65 -3.56 7.39 5.42
CA ARG A 65 -4.71 7.72 6.27
C ARG A 65 -5.30 6.53 7.04
N SER A 66 -4.80 5.32 6.78
CA SER A 66 -5.19 4.06 7.44
C SER A 66 -4.27 3.71 8.59
#